data_AF-A0A8C3VNY9-F1
#
_entry.id   AF-A0A8C3VNY9-F1
#
_cell.length_a   1.000
_cell.length_b   1.000
_cell.length_c   1.000
_cell.angle_alpha   90.00
_cell.angle_beta   90.00
_cell.angle_gamma   90.00
#
_symmetry.space_group_name_H-M   'P 1'
#
loop_
_entity.id
_entity.type
_entity.pdbx_description
1 polymer ?
#
loop_
_entity_poly.entity_id
_entity_poly.type
_entity_poly.pdbx_seq_one_letter_code
_entity_poly.pdbx_strand_id
1 'polypeptide(L)'
;AALDNMAAAFRSSEQVFLLLRSLVYPGVVDSGSACCRCPLGAKRYLLTDNIMKLKEFQHKKVAVACNLPCTKGALEVMTEMKNQDVKFSQDTYILAFAICYKLDSPESFKICTMLREEALVKGEVLSRRASCFAVALALNQNQPAKALSIFSQIMKPESIICINLKIMIHVQSNMLKTLMEILKDATEGNLSRFVKKHVFSEEVLVKVREKVKDAPALLAKFDELYGKLHVNGQVTPNSLDALLCHTPRDVKSHVVLLNKRTVSRRTFQPLSQSLWAE
;
A
#
# COMPACT_ATOMS: atom_id res chain seq x y z
N ALA A 1 -10.57 -19.96 -56.36
CA ALA A 1 -10.53 -18.57 -55.87
C ALA A 1 -11.46 -18.50 -54.66
N ALA A 2 -10.97 -18.92 -53.50
CA ALA A 2 -10.33 -18.05 -52.50
C ALA A 2 -11.40 -17.44 -51.57
N LEU A 3 -11.69 -18.16 -50.48
CA LEU A 3 -12.09 -17.56 -49.21
C LEU A 3 -11.78 -18.57 -48.10
N ASP A 4 -10.65 -18.29 -47.45
CA ASP A 4 -10.06 -19.02 -46.34
C ASP A 4 -11.01 -19.07 -45.14
N ASN A 5 -11.33 -20.29 -44.70
CA ASN A 5 -11.81 -20.59 -43.35
C ASN A 5 -10.96 -21.74 -42.83
N MET A 6 -9.94 -21.42 -42.03
CA MET A 6 -9.22 -22.44 -41.27
C MET A 6 -9.12 -22.05 -39.80
N ALA A 7 -9.59 -22.99 -38.99
CA ALA A 7 -9.49 -23.03 -37.55
C ALA A 7 -8.05 -22.87 -37.07
N ALA A 8 -7.87 -22.12 -35.99
CA ALA A 8 -6.67 -22.23 -35.17
C ALA A 8 -7.07 -22.23 -33.69
N ALA A 9 -6.73 -23.35 -33.04
CA ALA A 9 -6.92 -23.63 -31.64
C ALA A 9 -6.17 -22.63 -30.75
N PHE A 10 -6.84 -22.15 -29.71
CA PHE A 10 -6.18 -21.43 -28.62
C PHE A 10 -5.44 -22.44 -27.73
N ARG A 11 -4.12 -22.58 -27.93
CA ARG A 11 -3.20 -23.26 -27.00
C ARG A 11 -2.35 -22.23 -26.26
N SER A 12 -2.36 -22.36 -24.93
CA SER A 12 -1.29 -22.07 -23.95
C SER A 12 -0.36 -20.87 -24.19
N SER A 13 -0.58 -19.79 -23.44
CA SER A 13 0.43 -18.72 -23.25
C SER A 13 1.19 -18.98 -21.94
N GLU A 14 2.15 -19.91 -22.00
CA GLU A 14 3.09 -20.20 -20.92
C GLU A 14 4.54 -20.21 -21.46
N GLN A 15 4.84 -19.32 -22.41
CA GLN A 15 6.18 -19.20 -23.01
C GLN A 15 6.51 -17.74 -23.40
N VAL A 16 6.84 -16.91 -22.41
CA VAL A 16 7.68 -15.70 -22.65
C VAL A 16 8.80 -15.57 -21.59
N PHE A 17 8.94 -16.49 -20.64
CA PHE A 17 9.92 -16.36 -19.54
C PHE A 17 11.23 -17.15 -19.71
N LEU A 18 11.60 -17.58 -20.93
CA LEU A 18 12.73 -18.48 -21.13
C LEU A 18 13.69 -18.11 -22.26
N LEU A 19 14.06 -16.83 -22.40
CA LEU A 19 15.24 -16.48 -23.20
C LEU A 19 15.96 -15.27 -22.60
N LEU A 20 16.79 -15.52 -21.60
CA LEU A 20 18.11 -14.88 -21.38
C LEU A 20 18.74 -15.45 -20.10
N ARG A 21 18.96 -16.77 -20.10
CA ARG A 21 19.81 -17.44 -19.12
C ARG A 21 20.66 -18.49 -19.82
N SER A 22 21.83 -18.07 -20.28
CA SER A 22 23.10 -18.79 -20.07
C SER A 22 24.18 -18.20 -20.95
N LEU A 23 25.27 -17.77 -20.33
CA LEU A 23 26.60 -18.07 -20.83
C LEU A 23 27.38 -18.70 -19.68
N VAL A 24 27.56 -20.02 -19.83
CA VAL A 24 28.76 -20.81 -19.54
C VAL A 24 29.03 -21.27 -18.08
N TYR A 25 28.91 -22.61 -17.95
CA TYR A 25 29.34 -23.59 -16.92
C TYR A 25 30.89 -23.66 -16.74
N PRO A 26 31.53 -24.56 -15.94
CA PRO A 26 31.02 -25.72 -15.17
C PRO A 26 31.57 -25.92 -13.73
N GLY A 27 30.91 -26.82 -12.98
CA GLY A 27 31.57 -27.88 -12.21
C GLY A 27 32.10 -27.55 -10.80
N VAL A 28 31.58 -28.24 -9.79
CA VAL A 28 32.28 -29.25 -8.96
C VAL A 28 31.51 -29.44 -7.66
N VAL A 29 31.15 -30.70 -7.41
CA VAL A 29 30.72 -31.27 -6.13
C VAL A 29 31.96 -31.38 -5.24
N ASP A 30 31.94 -30.82 -4.03
CA ASP A 30 32.26 -31.58 -2.80
C ASP A 30 32.33 -30.71 -1.52
N SER A 31 31.86 -31.35 -0.44
CA SER A 31 32.44 -31.46 0.89
C SER A 31 33.18 -30.28 1.54
N GLY A 32 32.72 -29.94 2.75
CA GLY A 32 33.57 -30.03 3.94
C GLY A 32 34.72 -29.02 4.12
N SER A 33 34.50 -28.16 5.12
CA SER A 33 35.51 -27.60 6.04
C SER A 33 36.35 -26.38 5.61
N ALA A 34 36.36 -25.44 6.56
CA ALA A 34 37.36 -24.41 6.85
C ALA A 34 38.10 -23.74 5.67
N CYS A 35 37.77 -22.48 5.41
CA CYS A 35 38.80 -21.54 4.98
C CYS A 35 38.53 -20.11 5.47
N CYS A 36 39.34 -19.69 6.44
CA CYS A 36 39.56 -18.30 6.79
C CYS A 36 40.34 -17.63 5.65
N ARG A 37 39.66 -16.85 4.80
CA ARG A 37 40.13 -15.63 4.09
C ARG A 37 39.22 -15.39 2.87
N CYS A 38 38.21 -14.53 3.04
CA CYS A 38 37.53 -13.93 1.89
C CYS A 38 38.01 -12.48 1.74
N PRO A 39 38.81 -12.13 0.73
CA PRO A 39 38.87 -10.75 0.25
C PRO A 39 37.68 -10.50 -0.68
N LEU A 40 37.27 -9.23 -0.77
CA LEU A 40 36.19 -8.67 -1.60
C LEU A 40 34.82 -8.59 -0.92
N GLY A 41 34.67 -7.48 -0.20
CA GLY A 41 33.41 -7.02 0.37
C GLY A 41 32.41 -6.65 -0.71
N ALA A 42 31.35 -7.45 -0.83
CA ALA A 42 30.10 -6.99 -1.38
C ALA A 42 29.55 -5.90 -0.46
N LYS A 43 29.65 -4.63 -0.87
CA LYS A 43 28.96 -3.51 -0.23
C LYS A 43 27.46 -3.75 -0.35
N ARG A 44 26.86 -4.34 0.70
CA ARG A 44 25.44 -4.19 0.95
C ARG A 44 25.22 -2.70 1.17
N TYR A 45 24.74 -1.99 0.15
CA TYR A 45 24.27 -0.62 0.31
C TYR A 45 23.03 -0.67 1.21
N LEU A 46 23.26 -0.70 2.53
CA LEU A 46 22.29 -0.24 3.52
C LEU A 46 21.88 1.14 3.05
N LEU A 47 20.60 1.33 2.76
CA LEU A 47 20.02 2.63 2.44
C LEU A 47 20.64 3.66 3.39
N THR A 48 21.42 4.57 2.83
CA THR A 48 22.22 5.53 3.61
C THR A 48 21.30 6.22 4.61
N ASP A 49 21.75 6.46 5.85
CA ASP A 49 20.92 7.07 6.91
C ASP A 49 20.16 8.32 6.43
N ASN A 50 20.74 9.07 5.49
CA ASN A 50 20.11 10.23 4.86
C ASN A 50 18.85 9.89 4.05
N ILE A 51 18.81 8.76 3.33
CA ILE A 51 17.63 8.31 2.56
C ILE A 51 16.51 7.88 3.52
N MET A 52 16.85 7.20 4.62
CA MET A 52 15.87 6.83 5.65
C MET A 52 15.33 8.08 6.37
N LYS A 53 16.19 9.03 6.74
CA LYS A 53 15.79 10.32 7.32
C LYS A 53 14.95 11.17 6.37
N LEU A 54 15.25 11.19 5.07
CA LEU A 54 14.46 11.90 4.08
C LEU A 54 13.05 11.29 3.97
N LYS A 55 12.98 9.96 3.92
CA LYS A 55 11.71 9.23 3.92
C LYS A 55 10.93 9.53 5.20
N GLU A 56 11.57 9.47 6.37
CA GLU A 56 10.96 9.80 7.66
C GLU A 56 10.43 11.25 7.69
N PHE A 57 11.17 12.20 7.12
CA PHE A 57 10.75 13.59 6.99
C PHE A 57 9.53 13.75 6.08
N GLN A 58 9.51 13.07 4.93
CA GLN A 58 8.35 13.05 4.03
C GLN A 58 7.12 12.42 4.72
N HIS A 59 7.30 11.35 5.48
CA HIS A 59 6.21 10.73 6.24
C HIS A 59 5.69 11.67 7.32
N LYS A 60 6.58 12.34 8.08
CA LYS A 60 6.21 13.36 9.06
C LYS A 60 5.44 14.52 8.44
N LYS A 61 5.82 14.99 7.24
CA LYS A 61 5.06 16.01 6.50
C LYS A 61 3.64 15.56 6.16
N VAL A 62 3.47 14.32 5.68
CA VAL A 62 2.14 13.76 5.39
C VAL A 62 1.30 13.61 6.66
N ALA A 63 1.90 13.18 7.79
CA ALA A 63 1.20 13.10 9.07
C ALA A 63 0.74 14.48 9.57
N VAL A 64 1.61 15.49 9.47
CA VAL A 64 1.26 16.86 9.86
C VAL A 64 0.10 17.38 9.01
N ALA A 65 0.10 17.12 7.71
CA ALA A 65 -1.00 17.52 6.85
C ALA A 65 -2.33 16.83 7.18
N CYS A 66 -2.32 15.54 7.53
CA CYS A 66 -3.53 14.83 7.97
C CYS A 66 -4.08 15.35 9.32
N ASN A 67 -3.27 16.09 10.10
CA ASN A 67 -3.63 16.64 11.41
C ASN A 67 -3.67 18.19 11.44
N LEU A 68 -3.47 18.88 10.30
CA LEU A 68 -3.36 20.34 10.27
C LEU A 68 -4.77 20.96 10.34
N PRO A 69 -5.04 21.89 11.29
CA PRO A 69 -6.34 22.56 11.40
C PRO A 69 -6.68 23.52 10.25
N CYS A 70 -5.79 23.68 9.25
CA CYS A 70 -5.94 24.61 8.14
C CYS A 70 -5.95 23.90 6.79
N THR A 71 -6.90 22.98 6.60
CA THR A 71 -7.06 22.22 5.35
C THR A 71 -7.55 23.08 4.18
N LYS A 72 -8.29 24.17 4.46
CA LYS A 72 -8.78 25.11 3.44
C LYS A 72 -7.64 25.87 2.74
N GLY A 73 -6.70 26.43 3.50
CA GLY A 73 -5.54 27.13 2.92
C GLY A 73 -4.63 26.18 2.14
N ALA A 74 -4.51 24.92 2.55
CA ALA A 74 -3.73 23.93 1.81
C ALA A 74 -4.37 23.57 0.46
N LEU A 75 -5.70 23.48 0.38
CA LEU A 75 -6.42 23.28 -0.88
C LEU A 75 -6.25 24.48 -1.83
N GLU A 76 -6.24 25.70 -1.31
CA GLU A 76 -5.97 26.91 -2.07
C GLU A 76 -4.56 26.90 -2.67
N VAL A 77 -3.54 26.59 -1.86
CA VAL A 77 -2.16 26.44 -2.33
C VAL A 77 -2.06 25.38 -3.43
N MET A 78 -2.73 24.24 -3.28
CA MET A 78 -2.75 23.21 -4.32
C MET A 78 -3.42 23.69 -5.62
N THR A 79 -4.48 24.47 -5.51
CA THR A 79 -5.19 25.04 -6.65
C THR A 79 -4.30 26.06 -7.36
N GLU A 80 -3.56 26.86 -6.60
CA GLU A 80 -2.63 27.85 -7.16
C GLU A 80 -1.41 27.19 -7.82
N MET A 81 -0.84 26.16 -7.20
CA MET A 81 0.21 25.34 -7.81
C MET A 81 -0.26 24.72 -9.12
N LYS A 82 -1.53 24.30 -9.20
CA LYS A 82 -2.15 23.82 -10.43
C LYS A 82 -2.27 24.94 -11.47
N ASN A 83 -2.78 26.12 -11.09
CA ASN A 83 -2.94 27.25 -12.00
C ASN A 83 -1.61 27.70 -12.63
N GLN A 84 -0.52 27.50 -11.91
CA GLN A 84 0.86 27.77 -12.36
C GLN A 84 1.51 26.58 -13.11
N ASP A 85 0.76 25.52 -13.42
CA ASP A 85 1.22 24.25 -14.03
C ASP A 85 2.48 23.67 -13.36
N VAL A 86 2.57 23.80 -12.03
CA VAL A 86 3.67 23.21 -11.26
C VAL A 86 3.54 21.69 -11.31
N LYS A 87 4.61 21.01 -11.73
CA LYS A 87 4.64 19.55 -11.78
C LYS A 87 4.49 18.95 -10.38
N PHE A 88 3.53 18.04 -10.23
CA PHE A 88 3.31 17.35 -8.96
C PHE A 88 4.24 16.14 -8.84
N SER A 89 4.81 15.97 -7.65
CA SER A 89 5.52 14.74 -7.29
C SER A 89 4.53 13.69 -6.76
N GLN A 90 4.95 12.42 -6.67
CA GLN A 90 4.12 11.37 -6.06
C GLN A 90 3.67 11.72 -4.64
N ASP A 91 4.55 12.35 -3.85
CA ASP A 91 4.24 12.78 -2.49
C ASP A 91 3.26 13.96 -2.48
N THR A 92 3.36 14.85 -3.48
CA THR A 92 2.41 15.94 -3.68
C THR A 92 1.00 15.40 -3.94
N TYR A 93 0.85 14.36 -4.76
CA TYR A 93 -0.46 13.71 -4.98
C TYR A 93 -1.01 13.03 -3.72
N ILE A 94 -0.15 12.38 -2.93
CA ILE A 94 -0.58 11.77 -1.67
C ILE A 94 -1.11 12.86 -0.72
N LEU A 95 -0.35 13.95 -0.59
CA LEU A 95 -0.72 15.09 0.24
C LEU A 95 -2.02 15.73 -0.25
N ALA A 96 -2.12 15.96 -1.57
CA ALA A 96 -3.27 16.53 -2.21
C ALA A 96 -4.55 15.73 -1.95
N PHE A 97 -4.49 14.43 -2.18
CA PHE A 97 -5.67 13.57 -2.01
C PHE A 97 -6.00 13.36 -0.54
N ALA A 98 -5.01 13.37 0.36
CA ALA A 98 -5.24 13.35 1.79
C ALA A 98 -5.96 14.61 2.28
N ILE A 99 -5.59 15.80 1.78
CA ILE A 99 -6.26 17.06 2.09
C ILE A 99 -7.70 17.03 1.57
N CYS A 100 -7.91 16.61 0.32
CA CYS A 100 -9.26 16.50 -0.23
C CYS A 100 -10.11 15.50 0.58
N TYR A 101 -9.54 14.37 0.96
CA TYR A 101 -10.21 13.38 1.80
C TYR A 101 -10.60 13.95 3.18
N LYS A 102 -9.74 14.74 3.82
CA LYS A 102 -10.03 15.37 5.11
C LYS A 102 -11.05 16.50 5.04
N LEU A 103 -11.16 17.20 3.90
CA LEU A 103 -12.17 18.23 3.69
C LEU A 103 -13.56 17.65 3.41
N ASP A 104 -13.63 16.53 2.70
CA ASP A 104 -14.85 15.80 2.34
C ASP A 104 -15.99 16.68 1.78
N SER A 105 -15.61 17.75 1.08
CA SER A 105 -16.55 18.65 0.42
C SER A 105 -16.72 18.28 -1.05
N PRO A 106 -17.87 18.59 -1.68
CA PRO A 106 -18.06 18.32 -3.11
C PRO A 106 -17.05 19.07 -3.99
N GLU A 107 -16.57 20.25 -3.56
CA GLU A 107 -15.47 20.99 -4.21
C GLU A 107 -14.16 20.21 -4.14
N SER A 108 -13.82 19.69 -2.96
CA SER A 108 -12.59 18.90 -2.77
C SER A 108 -12.59 17.61 -3.59
N PHE A 109 -13.77 16.99 -3.78
CA PHE A 109 -13.94 15.83 -4.65
C PHE A 109 -13.79 16.15 -6.14
N LYS A 110 -14.33 17.30 -6.59
CA LYS A 110 -14.12 17.80 -7.95
C LYS A 110 -12.64 18.03 -8.22
N ILE A 111 -11.94 18.71 -7.32
CA ILE A 111 -10.49 18.96 -7.43
C ILE A 111 -9.71 17.64 -7.45
N CYS A 112 -9.99 16.73 -6.52
CA CYS A 112 -9.34 15.41 -6.47
C CYS A 112 -9.54 14.60 -7.76
N THR A 113 -10.74 14.66 -8.34
CA THR A 113 -11.07 14.01 -9.61
C THR A 113 -10.24 14.61 -10.75
N MET A 114 -10.27 15.94 -10.90
CA MET A 114 -9.55 16.62 -11.97
C MET A 114 -8.05 16.35 -11.90
N LEU A 115 -7.44 16.48 -10.72
CA LEU A 115 -6.02 16.21 -10.52
C LEU A 115 -5.65 14.77 -10.89
N ARG A 116 -6.52 13.79 -10.61
CA ARG A 116 -6.32 12.40 -11.00
C ARG A 116 -6.42 12.21 -12.52
N GLU A 117 -7.43 12.80 -13.16
CA GLU A 117 -7.62 12.68 -14.61
C GLU A 117 -6.47 13.33 -15.36
N GLU A 118 -6.01 14.51 -14.93
CA GLU A 118 -4.81 15.17 -15.46
C GLU A 118 -3.56 14.31 -15.29
N ALA A 119 -3.36 13.70 -14.12
CA ALA A 119 -2.24 12.79 -13.88
C ALA A 119 -2.27 11.59 -14.85
N LEU A 120 -3.45 11.01 -15.09
CA LEU A 120 -3.63 9.89 -16.03
C LEU A 120 -3.33 10.32 -17.48
N VAL A 121 -3.79 11.49 -17.90
CA VAL A 121 -3.53 12.04 -19.25
C VAL A 121 -2.03 12.33 -19.43
N LYS A 122 -1.36 12.86 -18.40
CA LYS A 122 0.10 13.09 -18.40
C LYS A 122 0.91 11.78 -18.28
N GLY A 123 0.26 10.63 -18.13
CA GLY A 123 0.91 9.32 -18.00
C GLY A 123 1.60 9.10 -16.65
N GLU A 124 1.22 9.85 -15.62
CA GLU A 124 1.81 9.76 -14.29
C GLU A 124 1.22 8.58 -13.50
N VAL A 125 2.11 7.82 -12.85
CA VAL A 125 1.71 6.68 -12.02
C VAL A 125 1.42 7.15 -10.60
N LEU A 126 0.14 7.15 -10.23
CA LEU A 126 -0.29 7.44 -8.87
C LEU A 126 0.15 6.34 -7.90
N SER A 127 0.62 6.76 -6.72
CA SER A 127 0.96 5.80 -5.67
C SER A 127 -0.31 5.11 -5.15
N ARG A 128 -0.17 3.87 -4.67
CA ARG A 128 -1.28 3.13 -4.02
C ARG A 128 -1.96 3.97 -2.95
N ARG A 129 -1.17 4.70 -2.16
CA ARG A 129 -1.68 5.50 -1.04
C ARG A 129 -2.53 6.67 -1.54
N ALA A 130 -2.10 7.37 -2.58
CA ALA A 130 -2.91 8.41 -3.22
C ALA A 130 -4.23 7.81 -3.72
N SER A 131 -4.18 6.71 -4.47
CA SER A 131 -5.39 6.04 -4.96
C SER A 131 -6.32 5.60 -3.83
N CYS A 132 -5.81 5.13 -2.69
CA CYS A 132 -6.63 4.80 -1.52
C CYS A 132 -7.39 6.01 -0.97
N PHE A 133 -6.77 7.20 -0.89
CA PHE A 133 -7.48 8.42 -0.49
C PHE A 133 -8.56 8.82 -1.49
N ALA A 134 -8.26 8.74 -2.80
CA ALA A 134 -9.24 9.04 -3.84
C ALA A 134 -10.45 8.08 -3.82
N VAL A 135 -10.20 6.78 -3.58
CA VAL A 135 -11.27 5.77 -3.39
C VAL A 135 -12.09 6.11 -2.14
N ALA A 136 -11.44 6.37 -1.01
CA ALA A 136 -12.14 6.69 0.24
C ALA A 136 -13.01 7.94 0.11
N LEU A 137 -12.49 8.99 -0.53
CA LEU A 137 -13.26 10.21 -0.82
C LEU A 137 -14.45 9.92 -1.75
N ALA A 138 -14.27 9.11 -2.80
CA ALA A 138 -15.40 8.74 -3.68
C ALA A 138 -16.49 7.95 -2.94
N LEU A 139 -16.11 7.10 -1.97
CA LEU A 139 -17.05 6.38 -1.11
C LEU A 139 -17.81 7.34 -0.18
N ASN A 140 -17.14 8.32 0.43
CA ASN A 140 -17.81 9.32 1.27
C ASN A 140 -18.83 10.15 0.47
N GLN A 141 -18.53 10.46 -0.79
CA GLN A 141 -19.40 11.19 -1.70
C GLN A 141 -20.50 10.31 -2.34
N ASN A 142 -20.69 9.07 -1.87
CA ASN A 142 -21.68 8.11 -2.39
C ASN A 142 -21.54 7.82 -3.90
N GLN A 143 -20.32 7.75 -4.42
CA GLN A 143 -20.01 7.44 -5.82
C GLN A 143 -19.29 6.08 -5.97
N PRO A 144 -19.96 4.94 -5.71
CA PRO A 144 -19.31 3.63 -5.67
C PRO A 144 -18.79 3.16 -7.03
N ALA A 145 -19.44 3.55 -8.13
CA ALA A 145 -18.97 3.24 -9.48
C ALA A 145 -17.62 3.91 -9.78
N LYS A 146 -17.48 5.18 -9.37
CA LYS A 146 -16.22 5.91 -9.48
C LYS A 146 -15.17 5.28 -8.58
N ALA A 147 -15.51 4.98 -7.33
CA ALA A 147 -14.63 4.33 -6.38
C ALA A 147 -14.07 3.00 -6.92
N LEU A 148 -14.92 2.17 -7.54
CA LEU A 148 -14.51 0.92 -8.17
C LEU A 148 -13.57 1.13 -9.36
N SER A 149 -13.84 2.14 -10.20
CA SER A 149 -12.96 2.54 -11.32
C SER A 149 -11.58 2.99 -10.84
N ILE A 150 -11.50 3.73 -9.72
CA ILE A 150 -10.21 4.09 -9.12
C ILE A 150 -9.52 2.85 -8.56
N PHE A 151 -10.28 2.00 -7.87
CA PHE A 151 -9.74 0.83 -7.19
C PHE A 151 -9.13 -0.20 -8.16
N SER A 152 -9.75 -0.41 -9.32
CA SER A 152 -9.26 -1.38 -10.32
C SER A 152 -7.90 -1.01 -10.91
N GLN A 153 -7.52 0.27 -10.89
CA GLN A 153 -6.23 0.77 -11.34
C GLN A 153 -5.11 0.59 -10.29
N ILE A 154 -5.44 0.14 -9.07
CA ILE A 154 -4.45 -0.02 -8.00
C ILE A 154 -3.62 -1.29 -8.22
N MET A 155 -2.32 -1.11 -8.41
CA MET A 155 -1.37 -2.21 -8.49
C MET A 155 -1.15 -2.89 -7.12
N LYS A 156 -1.37 -4.22 -7.07
CA LYS A 156 -1.23 -5.11 -5.90
C LYS A 156 -2.15 -4.69 -4.71
N PRO A 157 -3.45 -5.01 -4.75
CA PRO A 157 -4.46 -4.58 -3.78
C PRO A 157 -4.47 -5.38 -2.46
N GLU A 158 -3.43 -6.14 -2.15
CA GLU A 158 -3.36 -7.03 -0.97
C GLU A 158 -3.10 -6.30 0.36
N SER A 159 -3.03 -4.96 0.34
CA SER A 159 -2.82 -4.19 1.57
C SER A 159 -4.09 -4.16 2.42
N ILE A 160 -3.92 -4.10 3.75
CA ILE A 160 -5.02 -4.02 4.72
C ILE A 160 -6.01 -2.91 4.35
N ILE A 161 -5.51 -1.73 3.98
CA ILE A 161 -6.32 -0.58 3.56
C ILE A 161 -7.14 -0.92 2.31
N CYS A 162 -6.50 -1.48 1.27
CA CYS A 162 -7.17 -1.84 0.02
C CYS A 162 -8.27 -2.88 0.25
N ILE A 163 -8.04 -3.88 1.10
CA ILE A 163 -9.04 -4.91 1.41
C ILE A 163 -10.27 -4.30 2.09
N ASN A 164 -10.05 -3.41 3.06
CA ASN A 164 -11.14 -2.72 3.75
C ASN A 164 -11.90 -1.78 2.81
N LEU A 165 -11.21 -1.06 1.92
CA LEU A 165 -11.85 -0.23 0.89
C LEU A 165 -12.64 -1.09 -0.10
N LYS A 166 -12.13 -2.26 -0.49
CA LYS A 166 -12.84 -3.20 -1.38
C LYS A 166 -14.16 -3.63 -0.78
N ILE A 167 -14.18 -3.98 0.52
CA ILE A 167 -15.42 -4.31 1.24
C ILE A 167 -16.38 -3.13 1.21
N MET A 168 -15.92 -1.92 1.54
CA MET A 168 -16.77 -0.73 1.53
C MET A 168 -17.40 -0.46 0.15
N ILE A 169 -16.64 -0.65 -0.94
CA ILE A 169 -17.17 -0.58 -2.31
C ILE A 169 -18.30 -1.60 -2.50
N HIS A 170 -18.09 -2.87 -2.13
CA HIS A 170 -19.11 -3.91 -2.28
C HIS A 170 -20.37 -3.65 -1.43
N VAL A 171 -20.21 -3.09 -0.23
CA VAL A 171 -21.32 -2.69 0.65
C VAL A 171 -22.16 -1.58 -0.01
N GLN A 172 -21.52 -0.54 -0.55
CA GLN A 172 -22.23 0.56 -1.22
C GLN A 172 -22.83 0.15 -2.57
N SER A 173 -22.19 -0.75 -3.30
CA SER A 173 -22.72 -1.32 -4.56
C SER A 173 -23.79 -2.40 -4.37
N ASN A 174 -24.17 -2.73 -3.13
CA ASN A 174 -25.13 -3.78 -2.78
C ASN A 174 -24.75 -5.19 -3.32
N MET A 175 -23.45 -5.45 -3.51
CA MET A 175 -22.92 -6.72 -4.02
C MET A 175 -22.67 -7.70 -2.86
N LEU A 176 -23.74 -8.01 -2.11
CA LEU A 176 -23.66 -8.76 -0.84
C LEU A 176 -23.17 -10.21 -1.03
N LYS A 177 -23.49 -10.85 -2.16
CA LYS A 177 -23.02 -12.22 -2.45
C LYS A 177 -21.50 -12.29 -2.54
N THR A 178 -20.91 -11.44 -3.38
CA THR A 178 -19.45 -11.32 -3.55
C THR A 178 -18.76 -10.92 -2.26
N LEU A 179 -19.41 -10.06 -1.44
CA LEU A 179 -18.90 -9.69 -0.13
C LEU A 179 -18.80 -10.90 0.81
N MET A 180 -19.82 -11.76 0.85
CA MET A 180 -19.78 -12.97 1.67
C MET A 180 -18.72 -13.96 1.20
N GLU A 181 -18.52 -14.09 -0.11
CA GLU A 181 -17.43 -14.90 -0.68
C GLU A 181 -16.06 -14.38 -0.25
N ILE A 182 -15.83 -13.06 -0.31
CA ILE A 182 -14.56 -12.45 0.15
C ILE A 182 -14.30 -12.73 1.64
N LEU A 183 -15.33 -12.61 2.49
CA LEU A 183 -15.20 -12.89 3.92
C LEU A 183 -14.98 -14.39 4.18
N LYS A 184 -15.69 -15.25 3.44
CA LYS A 184 -15.54 -16.70 3.49
C LYS A 184 -14.12 -17.11 3.11
N ASP A 185 -13.61 -16.65 1.97
CA ASP A 185 -12.25 -16.91 1.50
C ASP A 185 -11.19 -16.44 2.52
N ALA A 186 -11.43 -15.31 3.18
CA ALA A 186 -10.55 -14.79 4.22
C ALA A 186 -10.56 -15.64 5.51
N THR A 187 -11.63 -16.39 5.77
CA THR A 187 -11.74 -17.32 6.91
C THR A 187 -11.29 -18.74 6.60
N GLU A 188 -11.55 -19.23 5.37
CA GLU A 188 -11.30 -20.61 4.95
C GLU A 188 -9.93 -20.82 4.32
N GLY A 189 -9.30 -19.73 3.85
CA GLY A 189 -7.93 -19.80 3.37
C GLY A 189 -7.03 -20.37 4.47
N ASN A 190 -6.50 -21.58 4.25
CA ASN A 190 -5.40 -22.16 5.00
C ASN A 190 -4.15 -21.32 4.78
N LEU A 191 -4.16 -20.10 5.31
CA LEU A 191 -3.03 -19.20 5.27
C LEU A 191 -2.01 -19.83 6.21
N SER A 192 -0.99 -20.44 5.60
CA SER A 192 0.17 -20.94 6.35
C SER A 192 0.64 -19.87 7.33
N ARG A 193 1.32 -20.26 8.41
CA ARG A 193 1.82 -19.34 9.44
C ARG A 193 2.63 -18.16 8.88
N PHE A 194 3.10 -18.27 7.64
CA PHE A 194 3.93 -17.29 6.93
C PHE A 194 3.16 -16.38 5.96
N VAL A 195 1.89 -16.69 5.63
CA VAL A 195 1.08 -15.83 4.76
C VAL A 195 0.34 -14.81 5.61
N LYS A 196 0.44 -13.53 5.23
CA LYS A 196 -0.26 -12.45 5.91
C LYS A 196 -1.76 -12.67 5.82
N LYS A 197 -2.41 -12.83 6.98
CA LYS A 197 -3.86 -12.90 7.07
C LYS A 197 -4.49 -11.57 6.69
N HIS A 198 -5.65 -11.62 6.03
CA HIS A 198 -6.47 -10.43 5.81
C HIS A 198 -6.96 -9.90 7.15
N VAL A 199 -6.85 -8.58 7.32
CA VAL A 199 -7.23 -7.88 8.54
C VAL A 199 -8.31 -6.86 8.20
N PHE A 200 -9.37 -6.86 8.98
CA PHE A 200 -10.56 -6.04 8.78
C PHE A 200 -10.72 -5.03 9.91
N SER A 201 -11.22 -3.85 9.59
CA SER A 201 -11.60 -2.83 10.56
C SER A 201 -12.99 -3.17 11.13
N GLU A 202 -13.13 -3.07 12.45
CA GLU A 202 -14.41 -3.25 13.14
C GLU A 202 -15.50 -2.34 12.55
N GLU A 203 -15.16 -1.06 12.29
CA GLU A 203 -16.09 -0.09 11.73
C GLU A 203 -16.67 -0.55 10.37
N VAL A 204 -15.82 -1.16 9.53
CA VAL A 204 -16.23 -1.68 8.23
C VAL A 204 -17.16 -2.88 8.40
N LEU A 205 -16.85 -3.80 9.31
CA LEU A 205 -17.68 -4.97 9.60
C LEU A 205 -19.04 -4.59 10.20
N VAL A 206 -19.09 -3.57 11.05
CA VAL A 206 -20.35 -3.01 11.56
C VAL A 206 -21.22 -2.51 10.40
N LYS A 207 -20.65 -1.74 9.45
CA LYS A 207 -21.39 -1.29 8.25
C LYS A 207 -21.87 -2.44 7.37
N VAL A 208 -21.09 -3.53 7.26
CA VAL A 208 -21.55 -4.76 6.59
C VAL A 208 -22.77 -5.32 7.30
N ARG A 209 -22.69 -5.48 8.63
CA ARG A 209 -23.78 -6.01 9.45
C ARG A 209 -25.05 -5.19 9.28
N GLU A 210 -24.94 -3.86 9.30
CA GLU A 210 -26.05 -2.95 9.06
C GLU A 210 -26.72 -3.16 7.71
N LYS A 211 -25.91 -3.39 6.66
CA LYS A 211 -26.44 -3.60 5.31
C LYS A 211 -27.15 -4.95 5.13
N VAL A 212 -26.85 -5.95 5.95
CA VAL A 212 -27.46 -7.29 5.88
C VAL A 212 -28.56 -7.52 6.92
N LYS A 213 -28.91 -6.52 7.74
CA LYS A 213 -29.96 -6.62 8.78
C LYS A 213 -31.30 -7.13 8.24
N ASP A 214 -31.67 -6.69 7.03
CA ASP A 214 -32.97 -7.02 6.41
C ASP A 214 -32.99 -8.41 5.76
N ALA A 215 -31.86 -9.12 5.72
CA ALA A 215 -31.71 -10.42 5.09
C ALA A 215 -31.26 -11.48 6.11
N PRO A 216 -32.19 -12.19 6.79
CA PRO A 216 -31.86 -13.05 7.93
C PRO A 216 -30.89 -14.20 7.57
N ALA A 217 -31.00 -14.75 6.37
CA ALA A 217 -30.08 -15.80 5.91
C ALA A 217 -28.64 -15.28 5.66
N LEU A 218 -28.49 -14.03 5.21
CA LEU A 218 -27.17 -13.41 5.04
C LEU A 218 -26.60 -12.93 6.37
N LEU A 219 -27.46 -12.43 7.26
CA LEU A 219 -27.08 -12.03 8.61
C LEU A 219 -26.52 -13.21 9.42
N ALA A 220 -27.20 -14.36 9.42
CA ALA A 220 -26.71 -15.55 10.12
C ALA A 220 -25.35 -16.02 9.58
N LYS A 221 -25.16 -16.01 8.25
CA LYS A 221 -23.87 -16.33 7.61
C LYS A 221 -22.79 -15.31 7.98
N PHE A 222 -23.13 -14.03 8.00
CA PHE A 222 -22.20 -12.97 8.39
C PHE A 222 -21.77 -13.12 9.84
N ASP A 223 -22.71 -13.33 10.77
CA ASP A 223 -22.41 -13.48 12.20
C ASP A 223 -21.51 -14.72 12.45
N GLU A 224 -21.71 -15.82 11.72
CA GLU A 224 -20.80 -16.99 11.75
C GLU A 224 -19.38 -16.62 11.28
N LEU A 225 -19.26 -15.96 10.13
CA LEU A 225 -17.97 -15.53 9.58
C LEU A 225 -17.27 -14.51 10.48
N TYR A 226 -18.02 -13.55 11.03
CA TYR A 226 -17.53 -12.55 11.95
C TYR A 226 -16.96 -13.20 13.22
N GLY A 227 -17.65 -14.19 13.78
CA GLY A 227 -17.15 -14.98 14.90
C GLY A 227 -15.80 -15.67 14.59
N LYS A 228 -15.68 -16.29 13.41
CA LYS A 228 -14.42 -16.91 12.96
C LYS A 228 -13.29 -15.88 12.79
N LEU A 229 -13.58 -14.72 12.21
CA LEU A 229 -12.60 -13.64 12.04
C LEU A 229 -12.09 -13.13 13.39
N HIS A 230 -12.98 -13.01 14.39
CA HIS A 230 -12.63 -12.56 15.73
C HIS A 230 -11.72 -13.57 16.44
N VAL A 231 -12.08 -14.87 16.41
CA VAL A 231 -11.26 -15.96 16.97
C VAL A 231 -9.88 -16.04 16.30
N ASN A 232 -9.82 -15.77 14.99
CA ASN A 232 -8.57 -15.76 14.23
C ASN A 232 -7.69 -14.52 14.47
N GLY A 233 -8.16 -13.52 15.23
CA GLY A 233 -7.46 -12.26 15.45
C GLY A 233 -7.34 -11.40 14.18
N GLN A 234 -8.29 -11.53 13.25
CA GLN A 234 -8.31 -10.81 11.96
C GLN A 234 -9.07 -9.48 12.02
N VAL A 235 -9.51 -9.08 13.21
CA VAL A 235 -10.29 -7.85 13.40
C VAL A 235 -9.46 -6.83 14.16
N THR A 236 -9.44 -5.60 13.65
CA THR A 236 -8.72 -4.47 14.25
C THR A 236 -9.69 -3.42 14.77
N PRO A 237 -9.40 -2.84 15.95
CA PRO A 237 -10.21 -1.76 16.51
C PRO A 237 -9.97 -0.41 15.81
N ASN A 238 -8.99 -0.34 14.90
CA ASN A 238 -8.68 0.89 14.18
C ASN A 238 -9.79 1.23 13.19
N SER A 239 -10.24 2.48 13.18
CA SER A 239 -11.16 3.00 12.15
C SER A 239 -10.52 2.98 10.77
N LEU A 240 -11.34 3.02 9.72
CA LEU A 240 -10.83 3.09 8.36
C LEU A 240 -10.02 4.38 8.13
N ASP A 241 -10.47 5.50 8.71
CA ASP A 241 -9.74 6.78 8.69
C ASP A 241 -8.37 6.65 9.37
N ALA A 242 -8.30 5.99 10.54
CA ALA A 242 -7.05 5.77 11.24
C ALA A 242 -6.08 4.90 10.42
N LEU A 243 -6.58 3.89 9.70
CA LEU A 243 -5.76 3.06 8.81
C LEU A 243 -5.22 3.84 7.60
N LEU A 244 -6.03 4.73 7.00
CA LEU A 244 -5.64 5.58 5.87
C LEU A 244 -4.60 6.66 6.27
N CYS A 245 -4.88 7.31 7.39
CA CYS A 245 -4.05 8.41 7.92
C CYS A 245 -2.86 7.90 8.75
N HIS A 246 -2.75 6.59 8.99
CA HIS A 246 -1.62 6.03 9.71
C HIS A 246 -0.32 6.35 8.96
N THR A 247 0.57 7.08 9.62
CA THR A 247 1.97 7.09 9.22
C THR A 247 2.63 5.88 9.86
N PRO A 248 3.24 4.97 9.07
CA PRO A 248 4.01 3.88 9.65
C PRO A 248 4.99 4.48 10.65
N ARG A 249 4.77 4.20 11.94
CA ARG A 249 5.73 4.56 12.97
C ARG A 249 7.01 3.84 12.60
N ASP A 250 8.09 4.63 12.58
CA ASP A 250 9.43 4.12 12.42
C ASP A 250 9.58 2.94 13.38
N VAL A 251 9.73 1.73 12.84
CA VAL A 251 9.96 0.53 13.64
C VAL A 251 11.25 0.80 14.36
N LYS A 252 11.16 1.25 15.63
CA LYS A 252 12.25 1.64 16.53
C LYS A 252 13.57 1.62 15.80
N SER A 253 13.89 2.75 15.17
CA SER A 253 15.06 2.92 14.33
C SER A 253 16.22 2.07 14.86
N HIS A 254 16.66 1.11 14.05
CA HIS A 254 17.89 0.34 14.30
C HIS A 254 19.10 1.26 14.57
N VAL A 255 18.95 2.58 14.36
CA VAL A 255 19.80 3.67 14.85
C VAL A 255 20.15 3.54 16.34
N VAL A 256 19.24 3.11 17.22
CA VAL A 256 19.59 2.92 18.66
C VAL A 256 20.61 1.79 18.85
N LEU A 257 20.60 0.77 17.97
CA LEU A 257 21.61 -0.30 17.99
C LEU A 257 22.92 0.11 17.30
N LEU A 258 22.88 1.03 16.33
CA LEU A 258 24.07 1.54 15.65
C LEU A 258 24.83 2.56 16.49
N ASN A 259 24.13 3.39 17.28
CA ASN A 259 24.74 4.36 18.19
C ASN A 259 25.51 3.72 19.36
N LYS A 260 25.37 2.41 19.58
CA LYS A 260 26.19 1.66 20.56
C LYS A 260 27.56 1.22 20.01
N ARG A 261 27.86 1.47 18.73
CA ARG A 261 29.16 1.15 18.12
C ARG A 261 30.03 2.40 17.99
N THR A 262 30.18 3.15 19.08
CA THR A 262 31.07 4.32 19.15
C THR A 262 32.55 3.94 19.25
N VAL A 263 32.86 2.69 19.59
CA VAL A 263 34.24 2.21 19.79
C VAL A 263 34.60 1.15 18.76
N SER A 264 35.71 1.36 18.06
CA SER A 264 36.28 0.40 17.12
C SER A 264 36.68 -0.89 17.87
N ARG A 265 36.23 -2.05 17.40
CA ARG A 265 36.65 -3.36 17.98
C ARG A 265 38.11 -3.72 17.67
N ARG A 266 38.75 -3.05 16.71
CA ARG A 266 40.14 -3.31 16.33
C ARG A 266 41.12 -2.46 17.13
N THR A 267 40.74 -1.22 17.42
CA THR A 267 41.62 -0.23 18.06
C THR A 267 41.16 0.16 19.46
N PHE A 268 39.98 -0.28 19.91
CA PHE A 268 39.34 0.09 21.17
C PHE A 268 39.24 1.61 21.43
N GLN A 269 39.32 2.42 20.38
CA GLN A 269 39.22 3.88 20.47
C GLN A 269 37.89 4.42 19.93
N PRO A 270 37.40 5.56 20.46
CA PRO A 270 36.25 6.26 19.93
C PRO A 270 36.53 6.82 18.53
N LEU A 271 35.62 6.60 17.59
CA LEU A 271 35.77 7.05 16.19
C LEU A 271 35.86 8.58 16.00
N SER A 272 35.62 9.37 17.05
CA SER A 272 35.66 10.84 17.01
C SER A 272 37.06 11.44 17.20
N GLN A 273 38.08 10.64 17.58
CA GLN A 273 39.42 11.17 17.85
C GLN A 273 40.33 11.27 16.62
N SER A 274 40.01 10.62 15.50
CA SER A 274 40.90 10.57 14.33
C SER A 274 40.74 11.72 13.34
N LEU A 275 39.94 12.74 13.64
CA LEU A 275 39.71 13.91 12.77
C LEU A 275 40.40 15.18 13.26
N TRP A 276 41.12 15.13 14.38
CA TRP A 276 41.80 16.29 14.99
C TRP A 276 43.24 15.97 15.44
N ALA A 277 43.94 15.15 14.67
CA ALA A 277 45.38 14.96 14.86
C ALA A 277 46.10 15.51 13.62
N GLU A 278 46.62 16.73 13.78
CA GLU A 278 47.69 17.31 12.99
C GLU A 278 49.01 17.06 13.74
#